data_AF-A0A7X7LHC8-F1
#
_entry.id   AF-A0A7X7LHC8-F1
#
_cell.length_a   1.000
_cell.length_b   1.000
_cell.length_c   1.000
_cell.angle_alpha   90.00
_cell.angle_beta   90.00
_cell.angle_gamma   90.00
#
_symmetry.space_group_name_H-M   'P 1'
#
loop_
_entity.id
_entity.type
_entity.pdbx_description
1 polymer ?
#
loop_
_entity_poly.entity_id
_entity_poly.type
_entity_poly.pdbx_seq_one_letter_code
_entity_poly.pdbx_strand_id
1 'polypeptide(L)'
;MPQYPGGDEALNSYFCLESEQCKGKVYIQFVVDVNGKAREPKILRGIGSGCDQKAIELVQDMQLWVPGKQRGEKVCVYITRPVLFY
;
A
#
# COMPACT_ATOMS: atom_id res chain seq x y z
N MET A 1 0.66 -12.51 -9.01
CA MET A 1 0.82 -11.37 -8.07
C MET A 1 -0.52 -10.67 -7.93
N PRO A 2 -0.86 -10.08 -6.79
CA PRO A 2 -2.05 -9.25 -6.65
C PRO A 2 -1.94 -8.01 -7.56
N GLN A 3 -3.06 -7.57 -8.13
CA GLN A 3 -3.11 -6.48 -9.10
C GLN A 3 -4.04 -5.38 -8.62
N TYR A 4 -3.61 -4.12 -8.70
CA TYR A 4 -4.44 -3.01 -8.27
C TYR A 4 -5.47 -2.65 -9.35
N PRO A 5 -6.74 -2.37 -9.00
CA PRO A 5 -7.70 -1.82 -9.95
C PRO A 5 -7.16 -0.50 -10.53
N GLY A 6 -6.88 -0.48 -11.84
CA GLY A 6 -6.26 0.66 -12.52
C GLY A 6 -4.78 0.48 -12.89
N GLY A 7 -4.19 -0.68 -12.61
CA GLY A 7 -2.82 -1.01 -13.02
C GLY A 7 -1.74 -0.37 -12.14
N ASP A 8 -0.48 -0.55 -12.55
CA ASP A 8 0.68 -0.07 -11.80
C ASP A 8 0.81 1.45 -11.78
N GLU A 9 0.28 2.15 -12.79
CA GLU A 9 0.33 3.62 -12.87
C GLU A 9 -0.61 4.29 -11.85
N ALA A 10 -1.86 3.84 -11.77
CA ALA A 10 -2.82 4.34 -10.78
C ALA A 10 -2.29 4.10 -9.35
N LEU A 11 -1.68 2.94 -9.12
CA LEU A 11 -1.03 2.61 -7.86
C LEU A 11 0.11 3.59 -7.55
N ASN A 12 0.98 3.88 -8.52
CA ASN A 12 2.14 4.74 -8.32
C ASN A 12 1.71 6.18 -7.99
N SER A 13 0.72 6.71 -8.71
CA SER A 13 0.14 8.02 -8.41
C SER A 13 -0.54 8.05 -7.05
N TYR A 14 -1.20 6.96 -6.65
CA TYR A 14 -1.87 6.86 -5.35
C TYR A 14 -0.87 6.86 -4.18
N PHE A 15 0.33 6.31 -4.37
CA PHE A 15 1.40 6.34 -3.36
C PHE A 15 2.28 7.59 -3.42
N CYS A 16 2.00 8.53 -4.32
CA CYS A 16 2.67 9.82 -4.41
C CYS A 16 1.82 10.85 -3.65
N LEU A 17 2.30 11.29 -2.49
CA LEU A 17 1.62 12.26 -1.65
C LEU A 17 2.44 13.54 -1.53
N GLU A 18 1.78 14.68 -1.66
CA GLU A 18 2.38 15.98 -1.36
C GLU A 18 2.36 16.23 0.14
N SER A 19 3.51 16.52 0.74
CA SER A 19 3.58 16.90 2.15
C SER A 19 4.61 17.98 2.41
N GLU A 20 4.14 19.11 2.92
CA GLU A 20 5.00 20.24 3.30
C GLU A 20 5.92 19.91 4.49
N GLN A 21 5.57 18.91 5.30
CA GLN A 21 6.25 18.60 6.56
C GLN A 21 7.30 17.50 6.43
N CYS A 22 7.13 16.58 5.46
CA CYS A 22 8.03 15.44 5.34
C CYS A 22 8.32 15.15 3.88
N LYS A 23 9.61 15.06 3.55
CA LYS A 23 10.09 14.64 2.23
C LYS A 23 10.89 13.37 2.38
N GLY A 24 10.49 12.32 1.67
CA GLY A 24 11.14 11.02 1.78
C GLY A 24 10.27 9.85 1.35
N LYS A 25 10.75 8.64 1.66
CA LYS A 25 10.08 7.39 1.31
C LYS A 25 9.70 6.65 2.57
N VAL A 26 8.41 6.43 2.79
CA VAL A 26 7.89 5.59 3.87
C VAL A 26 7.63 4.21 3.34
N TYR A 27 8.24 3.19 3.91
CA TYR A 27 7.99 1.81 3.50
C TYR A 27 6.87 1.24 4.34
N ILE A 28 5.77 0.89 3.69
CA ILE A 28 4.63 0.22 4.30
C ILE A 28 4.50 -1.20 3.77
N GLN A 29 4.21 -2.10 4.69
CA GLN A 29 3.89 -3.50 4.43
C GLN A 29 2.45 -3.75 4.82
N PHE A 30 1.71 -4.47 4.00
CA PHE A 30 0.33 -4.86 4.30
C PHE A 30 0.02 -6.21 3.66
N VAL A 31 -0.98 -6.89 4.20
CA VAL A 31 -1.52 -8.14 3.66
C VAL A 31 -2.69 -7.83 2.75
N VAL A 32 -2.64 -8.31 1.51
CA VAL A 32 -3.83 -8.41 0.67
C VAL A 32 -4.47 -9.76 0.89
N ASP A 33 -5.67 -9.75 1.46
CA ASP A 33 -6.47 -10.94 1.74
C ASP A 33 -7.02 -11.57 0.44
N VAL A 34 -7.54 -12.79 0.51
CA VAL A 34 -8.21 -13.46 -0.63
C VAL A 34 -9.41 -12.69 -1.17
N ASN A 35 -9.97 -11.79 -0.37
CA ASN A 35 -11.05 -10.89 -0.78
C ASN A 35 -10.56 -9.60 -1.47
N GLY A 36 -9.25 -9.39 -1.56
CA GLY A 36 -8.67 -8.16 -2.12
C GLY A 36 -8.56 -7.00 -1.13
N LYS A 37 -8.96 -7.19 0.13
CA LYS A 37 -8.82 -6.15 1.15
C LYS A 37 -7.39 -6.10 1.67
N ALA A 38 -6.83 -4.89 1.75
CA ALA A 38 -5.61 -4.64 2.49
C ALA A 38 -5.91 -4.71 4.00
N ARG A 39 -5.09 -5.46 4.73
CA ARG A 39 -5.17 -5.67 6.18
C ARG A 39 -3.79 -5.57 6.80
N GLU A 40 -3.78 -5.29 8.10
CA GLU A 40 -2.57 -5.20 8.92
C GLU A 40 -1.48 -4.31 8.31
N PRO A 41 -1.77 -3.02 8.02
CA PRO A 41 -0.75 -2.09 7.57
C PRO A 41 0.31 -1.90 8.67
N LYS A 42 1.56 -2.19 8.32
CA LYS A 42 2.73 -2.09 9.17
C LYS A 42 3.80 -1.23 8.51
N ILE A 43 4.27 -0.22 9.22
CA ILE A 43 5.35 0.63 8.73
C ILE A 43 6.68 -0.08 9.01
N LEU A 44 7.43 -0.36 7.95
CA LEU A 44 8.76 -0.94 8.04
C LEU A 44 9.83 0.15 8.22
N ARG A 45 9.67 1.28 7.53
CA ARG A 45 10.57 2.41 7.62
C ARG A 45 9.77 3.69 7.47
N GLY A 46 9.53 4.36 8.59
CA GLY A 46 8.91 5.67 8.67
C GLY A 46 9.93 6.78 8.49
N ILE A 47 9.47 7.95 8.06
CA ILE A 47 10.26 9.19 8.05
C ILE A 47 9.94 10.07 9.26
N GLY A 48 8.94 9.70 10.07
CA GLY A 48 8.48 10.51 11.20
C GLY A 48 7.58 11.67 10.76
N SER A 49 7.30 12.59 11.69
CA SER A 49 6.60 13.86 11.42
C SER A 49 5.14 13.74 10.92
N GLY A 50 4.46 12.62 11.22
CA GLY A 50 3.01 12.45 10.98
C GLY A 50 2.64 11.84 9.62
N CYS A 51 3.60 11.62 8.73
CA CYS A 51 3.38 10.92 7.45
C CYS A 51 3.11 9.43 7.62
N ASP A 52 3.57 8.85 8.73
CA ASP A 52 3.33 7.45 9.10
C ASP A 52 1.83 7.14 9.16
N GLN A 53 1.06 8.02 9.82
CA GLN A 53 -0.38 7.86 9.98
C GLN A 53 -1.12 8.01 8.65
N LYS A 54 -0.75 9.01 7.84
CA LYS A 54 -1.30 9.18 6.48
C LYS A 54 -1.06 7.95 5.61
N ALA A 55 0.13 7.36 5.68
CA ALA A 55 0.44 6.14 4.93
C ALA A 55 -0.43 4.95 5.37
N ILE A 56 -0.71 4.81 6.68
CA ILE A 56 -1.61 3.79 7.20
C ILE A 56 -3.04 4.01 6.71
N GLU A 57 -3.56 5.24 6.83
CA GLU A 57 -4.90 5.60 6.39
C GLU A 57 -5.08 5.37 4.88
N LEU A 58 -4.08 5.72 4.08
CA LEU A 58 -4.09 5.50 2.63
C LEU A 58 -4.20 4.02 2.26
N VAL A 59 -3.54 3.13 2.99
CA VAL A 59 -3.66 1.68 2.78
C VAL A 59 -5.02 1.14 3.26
N GLN A 60 -5.63 1.77 4.28
CA GLN A 60 -6.96 1.40 4.77
C GLN A 60 -8.10 1.86 3.84
N ASP A 61 -7.97 3.04 3.24
CA ASP A 61 -8.96 3.62 2.30
C ASP A 61 -8.83 3.05 0.87
N MET A 62 -7.78 2.27 0.64
CA MET A 62 -7.46 1.71 -0.66
C MET A 62 -8.58 0.80 -1.22
N GLN A 63 -8.81 0.90 -2.54
CA GLN A 63 -9.79 0.04 -3.22
C GLN A 63 -9.41 -1.45 -3.15
N LEU A 64 -10.41 -2.31 -3.31
CA LEU A 64 -10.23 -3.76 -3.34
C LEU A 64 -9.24 -4.17 -4.43
N TRP A 65 -8.13 -4.77 -4.03
CA TRP A 65 -7.14 -5.34 -4.92
C TRP A 65 -7.67 -6.61 -5.56
N VAL A 66 -7.17 -6.93 -6.74
CA VAL A 66 -7.29 -8.28 -7.28
C VAL A 66 -6.35 -9.18 -6.47
N PRO A 67 -6.86 -10.16 -5.71
CA PRO A 67 -6.03 -11.04 -4.90
C PRO A 67 -5.08 -11.85 -5.77
N GLY A 68 -3.93 -12.21 -5.20
CA GLY A 68 -3.03 -13.15 -5.86
C GLY A 68 -3.73 -14.50 -6.03
N LYS A 69 -3.60 -15.10 -7.21
CA LYS A 69 -3.95 -16.50 -7.43
C LYS A 69 -2.68 -17.33 -7.53
N GLN A 70 -2.60 -18.40 -6.75
CA GLN A 70 -1.54 -19.39 -6.84
C GLN A 70 -2.19 -20.74 -7.08
N ARG A 71 -1.81 -21.42 -8.18
CA ARG A 71 -2.37 -22.73 -8.56
C ARG A 71 -3.91 -22.77 -8.65
N GLY A 72 -4.55 -21.66 -8.99
CA GLY A 72 -6.01 -21.54 -9.11
C GLY A 72 -6.72 -21.12 -7.82
N GLU A 73 -6.03 -21.16 -6.68
CA GLU A 73 -6.56 -20.76 -5.38
C GLU A 73 -6.21 -19.29 -5.07
N LYS A 74 -7.14 -18.58 -4.44
CA LYS A 74 -6.87 -17.23 -3.93
C LYS A 74 -5.99 -17.35 -2.70
N VAL A 75 -4.87 -16.65 -2.69
CA VAL A 75 -3.91 -16.68 -1.58
C VAL A 75 -3.73 -15.28 -1.01
N CYS A 76 -3.54 -15.21 0.31
CA CYS A 76 -3.14 -13.96 0.96
C CYS A 76 -1.69 -13.64 0.58
N VAL A 77 -1.42 -12.39 0.20
CA VAL A 77 -0.10 -11.96 -0.25
C VAL A 77 0.37 -10.76 0.56
N TYR A 78 1.58 -10.86 1.10
CA TYR A 78 2.27 -9.73 1.71
C TYR A 78 2.82 -8.82 0.61
N ILE A 79 2.42 -7.55 0.65
CA ILE A 79 2.93 -6.52 -0.24
C ILE A 79 3.74 -5.54 0.60
N THR A 80 4.88 -5.12 0.06
CA THR A 80 5.66 -4.01 0.61
C THR A 80 5.83 -2.97 -0.48
N ARG A 81 5.43 -1.72 -0.21
CA ARG A 81 5.51 -0.62 -1.15
C ARG A 81 6.04 0.65 -0.47
N PRO A 82 6.88 1.44 -1.17
CA PRO A 82 7.26 2.75 -0.70
C PRO A 82 6.18 3.77 -1.06
N VAL A 83 5.74 4.53 -0.07
CA VAL A 83 4.96 5.76 -0.22
C VAL A 83 5.95 6.91 -0.37
N LEU A 84 5.84 7.66 -1.45
CA LEU A 84 6.69 8.79 -1.79
C LEU A 84 6.03 10.06 -1.29
N PHE A 85 6.74 10.79 -0.42
CA PHE A 85 6.36 12.11 0.03
C PHE A 85 7.31 13.14 -0.58
N TYR A 86 6.75 14.12 -1.30
CA TYR A 86 7.49 15.18 -2.00
C TYR A 86 7.08 16.59 -1.55
#